data_AF-A0A256LI40-F1
#
_entry.id   AF-A0A256LI40-F1
#
_cell.length_a   1.000
_cell.length_b   1.000
_cell.length_c   1.000
_cell.angle_alpha   90.00
_cell.angle_beta   90.00
_cell.angle_gamma   90.00
#
_symmetry.space_group_name_H-M   'P 1'
#
loop_
_entity.id
_entity.type
_entity.pdbx_description
1 polymer ?
#
loop_
_entity_poly.entity_id
_entity_poly.type
_entity_poly.pdbx_seq_one_letter_code
_entity_poly.pdbx_strand_id
1 'polypeptide(L)'
;MLFVSHDRYFINELANKIISVRDGHAKIYNGNYSYYLDEKAKQAAAVQEANAEQTESATSANQNKGKLSYQEQKARDSQKRKLERPVSDAEAKIEKLEAEEQEIQTEMENPDIAASFEKLGPLQEKLSAVQEQLDQANTDWENALETLDEFE
;
A
#
# COMPACT_ATOMS: atom_id res chain seq x y z
N MET A 1 -10.97 15.02 19.91
CA MET A 1 -10.68 15.50 18.54
C MET A 1 -10.62 14.26 17.65
N LEU A 2 -11.35 14.25 16.55
CA LEU A 2 -11.45 13.11 15.64
C LEU A 2 -11.06 13.60 14.25
N PHE A 3 -10.14 12.90 13.60
CA PHE A 3 -9.66 13.21 12.26
C PHE A 3 -9.97 12.03 11.35
N VAL A 4 -10.29 12.34 10.10
CA VAL A 4 -10.37 11.37 9.00
C VAL A 4 -9.40 11.88 7.96
N SER A 5 -8.34 11.12 7.70
CA SER A 5 -7.28 11.45 6.76
C SER A 5 -6.96 10.21 5.93
N HIS A 6 -6.63 10.42 4.66
CA HIS A 6 -6.10 9.36 3.77
C HIS A 6 -4.58 9.46 3.62
N ASP A 7 -3.97 10.50 4.17
CA ASP A 7 -2.52 10.68 4.19
C ASP A 7 -1.88 9.67 5.16
N ARG A 8 -1.09 8.75 4.58
CA ARG A 8 -0.43 7.68 5.33
C ARG A 8 0.72 8.18 6.17
N TYR A 9 1.41 9.25 5.78
CA TYR A 9 2.49 9.84 6.58
C TYR A 9 1.91 10.49 7.83
N PHE A 10 0.81 11.23 7.68
CA PHE A 10 0.05 11.76 8.80
C PHE A 10 -0.43 10.66 9.76
N ILE A 11 -1.01 9.58 9.22
CA ILE A 11 -1.45 8.43 10.03
C ILE A 11 -0.24 7.76 10.68
N ASN A 12 0.85 7.55 9.95
CA ASN A 12 2.03 6.85 10.45
C ASN A 12 2.74 7.60 11.58
N GLU A 13 2.83 8.93 11.48
CA GLU A 13 3.50 9.75 12.49
C GLU A 13 2.65 9.88 13.78
N LEU A 14 1.32 9.87 13.65
CA LEU A 14 0.39 10.07 14.77
C LEU A 14 -0.07 8.75 15.42
N ALA A 15 -0.17 7.66 14.65
CA ALA A 15 -0.72 6.41 15.13
C ALA A 15 0.25 5.67 16.06
N ASN A 16 -0.22 5.40 17.27
CA ASN A 16 0.46 4.53 18.25
C ASN A 16 -0.18 3.13 18.34
N LYS A 17 -1.34 2.95 17.68
CA LYS A 17 -2.12 1.73 17.65
C LYS A 17 -3.00 1.73 16.41
N ILE A 18 -2.98 0.64 15.66
CA ILE A 18 -3.82 0.43 14.48
C ILE A 18 -4.83 -0.66 14.78
N ILE A 19 -6.08 -0.43 14.40
CA ILE A 19 -7.14 -1.43 14.47
C ILE A 19 -7.55 -1.74 13.03
N SER A 20 -7.18 -2.93 12.55
CA SER A 20 -7.61 -3.44 11.25
C SER A 20 -8.91 -4.20 11.46
N VAL A 21 -9.95 -3.84 10.71
CA VAL A 21 -11.23 -4.57 10.70
C VAL A 21 -11.40 -5.20 9.33
N ARG A 22 -11.41 -6.54 9.27
CA ARG A 22 -11.58 -7.30 8.04
C ARG A 22 -12.41 -8.55 8.33
N ASP A 23 -13.31 -8.92 7.42
CA ASP A 23 -14.13 -10.14 7.54
C ASP A 23 -14.92 -10.25 8.85
N GLY A 24 -15.35 -9.12 9.41
CA GLY A 24 -16.05 -9.07 10.71
C GLY A 24 -15.17 -9.28 11.93
N HIS A 25 -13.85 -9.41 11.75
CA HIS A 25 -12.86 -9.54 12.81
C HIS A 25 -12.04 -8.26 12.94
N ALA A 26 -11.83 -7.81 14.18
CA ALA A 26 -10.95 -6.69 14.48
C ALA A 26 -9.65 -7.20 15.07
N LYS A 27 -8.51 -6.75 14.52
CA LYS A 27 -7.18 -7.06 15.02
C LYS A 27 -6.44 -5.78 15.36
N ILE A 28 -5.82 -5.78 16.53
CA ILE A 28 -5.10 -4.62 17.08
C ILE A 28 -3.61 -4.83 16.87
N TYR A 29 -2.96 -3.83 16.30
CA TYR A 29 -1.52 -3.76 16.09
C TYR A 29 -0.99 -2.62 16.95
N ASN A 30 -0.06 -2.94 17.85
CA ASN A 30 0.57 -1.94 18.72
C ASN A 30 1.81 -1.37 18.03
N GLY A 31 1.58 -0.40 17.16
CA GLY A 31 2.62 0.29 16.43
C GLY A 31 2.02 1.32 15.48
N ASN A 32 2.90 1.95 14.71
CA ASN A 32 2.53 2.89 13.66
C ASN A 32 2.03 2.15 12.40
N TYR A 33 1.71 2.91 11.37
CA TYR A 33 1.18 2.37 10.12
C TYR A 33 2.18 1.48 9.38
N SER A 34 3.47 1.85 9.36
CA SER A 34 4.53 1.01 8.80
C SER A 34 4.65 -0.34 9.50
N TYR A 35 4.53 -0.37 10.84
CA TYR A 35 4.54 -1.61 11.61
C TYR A 35 3.35 -2.51 11.26
N TYR A 36 2.16 -1.92 11.09
CA TYR A 36 0.99 -2.66 10.65
C TYR A 36 1.20 -3.33 9.27
N LEU A 37 1.77 -2.60 8.30
CA LEU A 37 2.06 -3.14 6.96
C LEU A 37 3.04 -4.32 6.99
N ASP A 38 4.14 -4.19 7.75
CA ASP A 38 5.14 -5.25 7.92
C ASP A 38 4.55 -6.51 8.58
N GLU A 39 3.75 -6.33 9.64
CA GLU A 39 3.10 -7.43 10.34
C GLU A 39 2.01 -8.10 9.48
N LYS A 40 1.32 -7.33 8.61
CA LYS A 40 0.38 -7.87 7.61
C LYS A 40 1.14 -8.73 6.58
N ALA A 41 2.26 -8.24 6.06
CA ALA A 41 3.10 -8.98 5.11
C ALA A 41 3.66 -10.29 5.70
N LYS A 42 4.12 -10.26 6.96
CA LYS A 42 4.60 -11.46 7.68
C LYS A 42 3.49 -12.50 7.89
N GLN A 43 2.27 -12.07 8.20
CA GLN A 43 1.14 -12.99 8.35
C GLN A 43 0.75 -13.62 7.02
N ALA A 44 0.75 -12.87 5.92
CA ALA A 44 0.53 -13.43 4.59
C ALA A 44 1.60 -14.47 4.24
N ALA A 45 2.87 -14.23 4.58
CA ALA A 45 3.96 -15.19 4.36
C ALA A 45 3.83 -16.46 5.24
N ALA A 46 3.50 -16.32 6.53
CA ALA A 46 3.35 -17.45 7.44
C ALA A 46 2.17 -18.39 7.08
N VAL A 47 1.08 -17.83 6.52
CA VAL A 47 -0.05 -18.63 6.01
C VAL A 47 0.36 -19.43 4.77
N GLN A 48 1.27 -18.91 3.94
CA GLN A 48 1.82 -19.64 2.80
C GLN A 48 2.73 -20.80 3.24
N GLU A 49 3.56 -20.61 4.26
CA GLU A 49 4.46 -21.65 4.79
C GLU A 49 3.69 -22.78 5.51
N ALA A 50 2.68 -22.46 6.31
CA ALA A 50 1.84 -23.46 7.00
C ALA A 50 1.04 -24.36 6.03
N ASN A 51 0.67 -23.84 4.84
CA ASN A 51 0.06 -24.64 3.77
C ASN A 51 1.06 -25.60 3.11
N ALA A 52 2.35 -25.26 3.09
CA ALA A 52 3.39 -26.11 2.52
C ALA A 52 3.68 -27.33 3.40
N GLU A 53 3.73 -27.16 4.73
CA GLU A 53 4.05 -28.25 5.68
C GLU A 53 2.93 -29.30 5.85
N GLN A 54 1.66 -28.93 5.63
CA GLN A 54 0.56 -29.90 5.65
C GLN A 54 0.54 -30.87 4.45
N THR A 55 1.36 -30.64 3.43
CA THR A 55 1.40 -31.47 2.21
C THR A 55 2.42 -32.62 2.31
N GLU A 56 3.35 -32.60 3.26
CA GLU A 56 4.44 -33.60 3.34
C GLU A 56 4.03 -34.96 3.94
N SER A 57 2.90 -35.05 4.64
CA SER A 57 2.48 -36.28 5.35
C SER A 57 1.59 -37.24 4.54
N ALA A 58 1.35 -36.99 3.25
CA ALA A 58 0.49 -37.84 2.40
C ALA A 58 1.16 -38.39 1.12
N THR A 59 2.49 -38.44 1.07
CA THR A 59 3.23 -38.80 -0.15
C THR A 59 3.56 -40.29 -0.23
N SER A 60 2.55 -41.12 -0.49
CA SER A 60 2.73 -42.50 -1.00
C SER A 60 1.57 -42.92 -1.88
N ALA A 61 1.19 -42.13 -2.90
CA ALA A 61 0.24 -42.62 -3.91
C ALA A 61 0.15 -41.89 -5.27
N ASN A 62 0.70 -40.69 -5.50
CA ASN A 62 0.23 -39.92 -6.68
C ASN A 62 1.30 -39.11 -7.43
N GLN A 63 2.17 -39.81 -8.18
CA GLN A 63 3.20 -39.18 -9.02
C GLN A 63 2.68 -38.39 -10.24
N ASN A 64 1.36 -38.33 -10.48
CA ASN A 64 0.78 -37.49 -11.54
C ASN A 64 0.15 -36.17 -11.03
N LYS A 65 -0.04 -35.98 -9.72
CA LYS A 65 -0.57 -34.71 -9.15
C LYS A 65 0.49 -33.63 -8.95
N GLY A 66 1.77 -34.00 -8.78
CA GLY A 66 2.86 -33.04 -8.50
C GLY A 66 3.18 -32.08 -9.66
N LYS A 67 2.99 -32.50 -10.92
CA LYS A 67 3.22 -31.63 -12.09
C LYS A 67 2.08 -30.65 -12.34
N LEU A 68 0.83 -31.04 -12.10
CA LEU A 68 -0.31 -30.10 -12.14
C LEU A 68 -0.17 -29.09 -10.99
N SER A 69 0.09 -29.55 -9.77
CA SER A 69 0.28 -28.69 -8.59
C SER A 69 1.39 -27.65 -8.76
N TYR A 70 2.55 -28.01 -9.33
CA TYR A 70 3.62 -27.04 -9.60
C TYR A 70 3.26 -26.01 -10.68
N GLN A 71 2.53 -26.41 -11.73
CA GLN A 71 2.05 -25.48 -12.76
C GLN A 71 0.95 -24.56 -12.22
N GLU A 72 0.06 -25.08 -11.38
CA GLU A 72 -1.01 -24.33 -10.70
C GLU A 72 -0.43 -23.34 -9.67
N GLN A 73 0.56 -23.74 -8.85
CA GLN A 73 1.28 -22.84 -7.95
C GLN A 73 2.01 -21.74 -8.73
N LYS A 74 2.78 -22.11 -9.76
CA LYS A 74 3.49 -21.13 -10.58
C LYS A 74 2.55 -20.14 -11.27
N ALA A 75 1.36 -20.59 -11.68
CA ALA A 75 0.33 -19.73 -12.25
C ALA A 75 -0.25 -18.79 -11.18
N ARG A 76 -0.49 -19.27 -9.95
CA ARG A 76 -0.96 -18.47 -8.82
C ARG A 76 0.06 -17.41 -8.40
N ASP A 77 1.33 -17.79 -8.28
CA ASP A 77 2.44 -16.86 -7.98
C ASP A 77 2.59 -15.78 -9.06
N SER A 78 2.44 -16.17 -10.34
CA SER A 78 2.48 -15.21 -11.44
C SER A 78 1.29 -14.25 -11.42
N GLN A 79 0.10 -14.71 -11.00
CA GLN A 79 -1.08 -13.86 -10.85
C GLN A 79 -0.92 -12.91 -9.67
N LYS A 80 -0.45 -13.40 -8.52
CA LYS A 80 -0.16 -12.58 -7.33
C LYS A 80 0.83 -11.46 -7.67
N ARG A 81 1.96 -11.78 -8.31
CA ARG A 81 2.93 -10.76 -8.76
C ARG A 81 2.37 -9.75 -9.74
N LYS A 82 1.36 -10.12 -10.52
CA LYS A 82 0.69 -9.20 -11.45
C LYS A 82 -0.21 -8.21 -10.71
N LEU A 83 -0.79 -8.62 -9.59
CA LEU A 83 -1.60 -7.80 -8.70
C LEU A 83 -0.75 -6.94 -7.74
N GLU A 84 0.44 -7.40 -7.36
CA GLU A 84 1.38 -6.62 -6.54
C GLU A 84 2.03 -5.45 -7.30
N ARG A 85 2.20 -5.57 -8.63
CA ARG A 85 2.76 -4.50 -9.47
C ARG A 85 2.00 -3.18 -9.39
N PRO A 86 0.68 -3.12 -9.63
CA PRO A 86 -0.05 -1.85 -9.55
C PRO A 86 0.00 -1.22 -8.15
N VAL A 87 0.09 -2.02 -7.08
CA VAL A 87 0.32 -1.52 -5.71
C VAL A 87 1.67 -0.80 -5.64
N SER A 88 2.75 -1.46 -6.09
CA SER A 88 4.09 -0.88 -6.09
C SER A 88 4.22 0.35 -7.01
N ASP A 89 3.56 0.33 -8.17
CA ASP A 89 3.57 1.45 -9.11
C ASP A 89 2.83 2.67 -8.53
N ALA A 90 1.69 2.44 -7.84
CA ALA A 90 0.95 3.49 -7.17
C ALA A 90 1.72 4.06 -5.98
N GLU A 91 2.41 3.22 -5.18
CA GLU A 91 3.29 3.67 -4.09
C GLU A 91 4.42 4.57 -4.59
N ALA A 92 5.12 4.16 -5.65
CA ALA A 92 6.19 4.96 -6.24
C ALA A 92 5.68 6.30 -6.79
N LYS A 93 4.45 6.32 -7.31
CA LYS A 93 3.81 7.55 -7.78
C LYS A 93 3.44 8.47 -6.62
N ILE A 94 2.92 7.94 -5.52
CA ILE A 94 2.59 8.69 -4.30
C ILE A 94 3.86 9.33 -3.74
N GLU A 95 4.93 8.55 -3.53
CA GLU A 95 6.20 9.05 -2.99
C GLU A 95 6.77 10.21 -3.83
N LYS A 96 6.70 10.08 -5.16
CA LYS A 96 7.15 11.14 -6.07
C LYS A 96 6.30 12.40 -5.95
N LEU A 97 4.98 12.25 -5.90
CA LEU A 97 4.07 13.39 -5.83
C LEU A 97 4.14 14.11 -4.47
N GLU A 98 4.34 13.38 -3.37
CA GLU A 98 4.57 13.97 -2.05
C GLU A 98 5.89 14.75 -1.99
N ALA A 99 6.95 14.24 -2.63
CA ALA A 99 8.20 14.98 -2.74
C ALA A 99 8.03 16.28 -3.56
N GLU A 100 7.25 16.23 -4.64
CA GLU A 100 6.91 17.40 -5.46
C GLU A 100 6.03 18.40 -4.67
N GLU A 101 5.07 17.91 -3.89
CA GLU A 101 4.25 18.73 -3.00
C GLU A 101 5.13 19.48 -1.98
N GLN A 102 6.06 18.78 -1.34
CA GLN A 102 6.97 19.34 -0.35
C GLN A 102 7.91 20.39 -0.97
N GLU A 103 8.41 20.15 -2.19
CA GLU A 103 9.26 21.10 -2.91
C GLU A 103 8.48 22.39 -3.23
N ILE A 104 7.25 22.27 -3.74
CA ILE A 104 6.38 23.41 -4.03
C ILE A 104 6.09 24.20 -2.76
N GLN A 105 5.74 23.52 -1.65
CA GLN A 105 5.49 24.18 -0.36
C GLN A 105 6.73 24.93 0.13
N THR A 106 7.91 24.32 0.05
CA THR A 106 9.19 24.97 0.42
C THR A 106 9.47 26.20 -0.43
N GLU A 107 9.17 26.14 -1.74
CA GLU A 107 9.31 27.30 -2.63
C GLU A 107 8.34 28.42 -2.27
N MET A 108 7.10 28.07 -1.89
CA MET A 108 6.08 29.03 -1.45
C MET A 108 6.41 29.70 -0.11
N GLU A 109 7.13 29.01 0.79
CA GLU A 109 7.60 29.56 2.07
C GLU A 109 8.73 30.60 1.92
N ASN A 110 9.35 30.68 0.74
CA ASN A 110 10.39 31.66 0.47
C ASN A 110 9.81 33.10 0.57
N PRO A 111 10.38 34.00 1.41
CA PRO A 111 9.88 35.36 1.60
C PRO A 111 9.71 36.17 0.31
N ASP A 112 10.58 35.96 -0.69
CA ASP A 112 10.52 36.63 -1.99
C ASP A 112 9.36 36.14 -2.88
N ILE A 113 8.94 34.89 -2.70
CA ILE A 113 7.82 34.26 -3.42
C ILE A 113 6.52 34.57 -2.69
N ALA A 114 6.50 34.41 -1.36
CA ALA A 114 5.34 34.65 -0.50
C ALA A 114 4.84 36.11 -0.57
N ALA A 115 5.75 37.08 -0.79
CA ALA A 115 5.40 38.48 -0.97
C ALA A 115 4.86 38.82 -2.38
N SER A 116 4.91 37.88 -3.33
CA SER A 116 4.58 38.11 -4.74
C SER A 116 3.40 37.25 -5.21
N PHE A 117 2.22 37.88 -5.32
CA PHE A 117 1.01 37.21 -5.80
C PHE A 117 1.13 36.62 -7.22
N GLU A 118 1.90 37.27 -8.10
CA GLU A 118 2.19 36.77 -9.46
C GLU A 118 2.96 35.44 -9.47
N LYS A 119 3.85 35.22 -8.50
CA LYS A 119 4.64 33.98 -8.39
C LYS A 119 3.92 32.91 -7.59
N LEU A 120 3.14 33.33 -6.59
CA LEU A 120 2.40 32.43 -5.72
C LEU A 120 1.24 31.73 -6.45
N GLY A 121 0.51 32.44 -7.32
CA GLY A 121 -0.64 31.90 -8.05
C GLY A 121 -0.33 30.61 -8.83
N PRO A 122 0.69 30.59 -9.72
CA PRO A 122 1.07 29.39 -10.45
C PRO A 122 1.54 28.23 -9.55
N LEU A 123 2.18 28.52 -8.42
CA LEU A 123 2.59 27.50 -7.45
C LEU A 123 1.38 26.91 -6.73
N GLN A 124 0.38 27.73 -6.40
CA GLN A 124 -0.89 27.29 -5.83
C GLN A 124 -1.64 26.37 -6.79
N GLU A 125 -1.70 26.72 -8.08
CA GLU A 125 -2.34 25.87 -9.10
C GLU A 125 -1.61 24.53 -9.26
N LYS A 126 -0.28 24.54 -9.27
CA LYS A 126 0.53 23.30 -9.28
C LYS A 126 0.28 22.47 -8.04
N LEU A 127 0.27 23.08 -6.86
CA LEU A 127 0.00 22.40 -5.59
C LEU A 127 -1.36 21.68 -5.62
N SER A 128 -2.41 22.38 -6.07
CA SER A 128 -3.74 21.78 -6.21
C SER A 128 -3.76 20.63 -7.21
N ALA A 129 -3.04 20.74 -8.33
CA ALA A 129 -2.94 19.67 -9.32
C ALA A 129 -2.15 18.45 -8.80
N VAL A 130 -1.13 18.65 -7.98
CA VAL A 130 -0.37 17.57 -7.32
C VAL A 130 -1.23 16.89 -6.27
N GLN A 131 -1.99 17.64 -5.47
CA GLN A 131 -2.94 17.11 -4.49
C GLN A 131 -4.03 16.26 -5.16
N GLU A 132 -4.62 16.71 -6.26
CA GLU A 132 -5.60 15.92 -7.02
C GLU A 132 -4.99 14.62 -7.58
N GLN A 133 -3.73 14.68 -8.03
CA GLN A 133 -3.01 13.48 -8.48
C GLN A 133 -2.66 12.53 -7.34
N LEU A 134 -2.38 13.05 -6.14
CA LEU A 134 -2.17 12.25 -4.93
C LEU A 134 -3.45 11.53 -4.51
N ASP A 135 -4.58 12.23 -4.51
CA ASP A 135 -5.88 11.64 -4.20
C ASP A 135 -6.22 10.50 -5.18
N GLN A 136 -5.97 10.72 -6.47
CA GLN A 136 -6.17 9.68 -7.49
C GLN A 136 -5.20 8.51 -7.31
N ALA A 137 -3.91 8.78 -7.06
CA ALA A 137 -2.92 7.72 -6.87
C ALA A 137 -3.18 6.90 -5.61
N ASN A 138 -3.68 7.52 -4.54
CA ASN A 138 -4.13 6.83 -3.33
C ASN A 138 -5.36 5.96 -3.60
N THR A 139 -6.34 6.49 -4.35
CA THR A 139 -7.51 5.70 -4.77
C THR A 139 -7.09 4.49 -5.62
N ASP A 140 -6.16 4.68 -6.56
CA ASP A 140 -5.63 3.61 -7.40
C ASP A 140 -4.91 2.54 -6.55
N TRP A 141 -4.12 2.98 -5.54
CA TRP A 141 -3.47 2.09 -4.60
C TRP A 141 -4.48 1.30 -3.76
N GLU A 142 -5.52 1.95 -3.22
CA GLU A 142 -6.55 1.31 -2.41
C GLU A 142 -7.28 0.22 -3.22
N ASN A 143 -7.68 0.53 -4.46
CA ASN A 143 -8.32 -0.42 -5.36
C ASN A 143 -7.38 -1.59 -5.72
N ALA A 144 -6.10 -1.31 -5.96
CA ALA A 144 -5.10 -2.34 -6.23
C ALA A 144 -4.89 -3.26 -5.01
N LEU A 145 -4.89 -2.68 -3.81
CA LEU A 145 -4.78 -3.42 -2.55
C LEU A 145 -6.01 -4.29 -2.29
N GLU A 146 -7.22 -3.76 -2.52
CA GLU A 146 -8.48 -4.51 -2.43
C GLU A 146 -8.46 -5.71 -3.39
N THR A 147 -8.07 -5.48 -4.66
CA THR A 147 -7.97 -6.56 -5.66
C THR A 147 -6.97 -7.64 -5.24
N LEU A 148 -5.86 -7.25 -4.61
CA LEU A 148 -4.87 -8.21 -4.09
C LEU A 148 -5.41 -8.98 -2.88
N ASP A 149 -6.14 -8.31 -1.99
CA ASP A 149 -6.74 -8.87 -0.77
C ASP A 149 -7.87 -9.87 -1.11
N GLU A 150 -8.66 -9.60 -2.16
CA GLU A 150 -9.67 -10.52 -2.70
C GLU A 150 -9.07 -11.79 -3.35
N PHE A 151 -7.80 -11.73 -3.78
CA PHE A 151 -7.11 -12.86 -4.41
C PHE A 151 -6.47 -13.83 -3.39
N GLU A 152 -6.14 -13.35 -2.18
CA GLU A 152 -5.55 -14.14 -1.09
C GLU A 152 -6.57 -15.05 -0.39
#